data_AF-A0AAD5DJS7-F1
#
_entry.id   AF-A0AAD5DJS7-F1
#
_cell.length_a   1.000
_cell.length_b   1.000
_cell.length_c   1.000
_cell.angle_alpha   90.00
_cell.angle_beta   90.00
_cell.angle_gamma   90.00
#
_symmetry.space_group_name_H-M   'P 1'
#
loop_
_entity.id
_entity.type
_entity.pdbx_description
1 polymer ?
#
loop_
_entity_poly.entity_id
_entity_poly.type
_entity_poly.pdbx_seq_one_letter_code
_entity_poly.pdbx_strand_id
1 'polypeptide(L)'
;MATEAAPSSGYSAAALAAAACSSLALGALVGYRLGRAQTRGRSAAAPRWRRSGSDSDESTPAATPRSVSRTDSARGGGSGLCLALLVRADMPMSRQELAQQAARVVLGQFKKQHKRRDPNLRPWEEGGHRMQVLAVGSQGEMLEHQAAARGLALPTHTYATLSKEQGRGQRSVMAVGPAPAELLDQVTGKLPDLL
;
A
#
# COMPACT_ATOMS: atom_id res chain seq x y z
N MET A 1 -10.91 -79.51 18.71
CA MET A 1 -10.17 -78.40 18.07
C MET A 1 -9.89 -77.38 19.15
N ALA A 2 -8.61 -77.15 19.44
CA ALA A 2 -8.13 -76.45 20.63
C ALA A 2 -8.50 -74.95 20.57
N THR A 3 -9.20 -74.47 21.60
CA THR A 3 -9.38 -73.05 21.86
C THR A 3 -8.12 -72.53 22.56
N GLU A 4 -7.41 -71.67 21.85
CA GLU A 4 -6.23 -70.93 22.31
C GLU A 4 -6.62 -70.05 23.51
N ALA A 5 -6.15 -70.41 24.70
CA ALA A 5 -6.29 -69.58 25.89
C ALA A 5 -5.32 -68.40 25.79
N ALA A 6 -5.87 -67.19 25.76
CA ALA A 6 -5.11 -65.95 25.77
C ALA A 6 -4.23 -65.85 27.03
N PRO A 7 -2.90 -65.58 26.92
CA PRO A 7 -2.09 -65.30 28.09
C PRO A 7 -2.44 -63.93 28.68
N SER A 8 -2.88 -63.96 29.93
CA SER A 8 -3.20 -62.83 30.80
C SER A 8 -2.00 -61.89 30.97
N SER A 9 -2.04 -60.74 30.31
CA SER A 9 -1.06 -59.67 30.52
C SER A 9 -1.50 -58.83 31.73
N GLY A 10 -1.13 -59.28 32.93
CA GLY A 10 -1.34 -58.56 34.18
C GLY A 10 -0.44 -57.34 34.30
N TYR A 11 -0.74 -56.26 33.58
CA TYR A 11 -0.13 -54.97 33.86
C TYR A 11 -0.87 -54.34 35.05
N SER A 12 -0.17 -54.18 36.18
CA SER A 12 -0.73 -53.47 37.34
C SER A 12 -1.21 -52.09 36.91
N ALA A 13 -2.34 -51.62 37.45
CA ALA A 13 -2.87 -50.28 37.15
C ALA A 13 -1.81 -49.17 37.34
N ALA A 14 -0.87 -49.38 38.26
CA ALA A 14 0.28 -48.51 38.47
C ALA A 14 1.26 -48.47 37.28
N ALA A 15 1.48 -49.60 36.60
CA ALA A 15 2.36 -49.68 35.43
C ALA A 15 1.73 -48.99 34.20
N LEU A 16 0.41 -49.13 34.01
CA LEU A 16 -0.32 -48.42 32.97
C LEU A 16 -0.39 -46.91 33.25
N ALA A 17 -0.59 -46.50 34.51
CA ALA A 17 -0.55 -45.09 34.90
C ALA A 17 0.85 -44.48 34.72
N ALA A 18 1.92 -45.20 35.08
CA ALA A 18 3.29 -44.73 34.88
C ALA A 18 3.67 -44.58 33.38
N ALA A 19 3.21 -45.50 32.53
CA ALA A 19 3.39 -45.40 31.08
C ALA A 19 2.59 -44.24 30.45
N ALA A 20 1.37 -43.98 30.94
CA ALA A 20 0.56 -42.84 30.51
C ALA A 20 1.16 -41.49 30.95
N CYS A 21 1.68 -41.40 32.17
CA CYS A 21 2.30 -40.18 32.68
C CYS A 21 3.62 -39.85 31.97
N SER A 22 4.42 -40.87 31.63
CA SER A 22 5.71 -40.67 30.94
C SER A 22 5.54 -40.22 29.48
N SER A 23 4.53 -40.75 28.77
CA SER A 23 4.20 -40.31 27.40
C SER A 23 3.65 -38.88 27.34
N LEU A 24 2.81 -38.48 28.31
CA LEU A 24 2.33 -37.09 28.43
C LEU A 24 3.47 -36.11 28.77
N ALA A 25 4.40 -36.50 29.64
CA ALA A 25 5.55 -35.67 29.99
C ALA A 25 6.50 -35.43 28.80
N LEU A 26 6.77 -36.48 28.01
CA LEU A 26 7.58 -36.36 26.79
C LEU A 26 6.87 -35.50 25.72
N GLY A 27 5.56 -35.70 25.52
CA GLY A 27 4.76 -34.89 24.60
C GLY A 27 4.74 -33.40 25.00
N ALA A 28 4.56 -33.10 26.29
CA ALA A 28 4.59 -31.75 26.82
C ALA A 28 5.97 -31.10 26.67
N LEU A 29 7.06 -31.84 26.90
CA LEU A 29 8.42 -31.34 26.75
C LEU A 29 8.76 -31.01 25.28
N VAL A 30 8.43 -31.92 24.35
CA VAL A 30 8.65 -31.71 22.91
C VAL A 30 7.78 -30.56 22.39
N GLY A 31 6.50 -30.51 22.78
CA GLY A 31 5.60 -29.41 22.45
C GLY A 31 6.09 -28.06 22.99
N TYR A 32 6.61 -28.02 24.21
CA TYR A 32 7.19 -26.81 24.80
C TYR A 32 8.45 -26.34 24.08
N ARG A 33 9.31 -27.28 23.64
CA ARG A 33 10.53 -26.96 22.87
C ARG A 33 10.21 -26.43 21.47
N LEU A 34 9.26 -27.04 20.75
CA LEU A 34 8.80 -26.55 19.44
C LEU A 34 8.04 -25.21 19.56
N GLY A 35 7.19 -25.05 20.57
CA GLY A 35 6.44 -23.80 20.82
C GLY A 35 7.36 -22.61 21.16
N ARG A 36 8.46 -22.85 21.88
CA ARG A 36 9.50 -21.82 22.11
C ARG A 36 10.33 -21.50 20.86
N ALA A 37 10.44 -22.42 19.91
CA ALA A 37 11.13 -22.17 18.64
C ALA A 37 10.28 -21.29 17.68
N GLN A 38 8.96 -21.47 17.66
CA GLN A 38 8.06 -20.65 16.83
C GLN A 38 7.81 -19.24 17.37
N THR A 39 7.99 -19.01 18.68
CA THR A 39 7.82 -17.68 19.30
C THR A 39 9.05 -16.77 19.20
N ARG A 40 10.21 -17.30 18.77
CA ARG A 40 11.42 -16.50 18.48
C ARG A 40 11.50 -15.96 17.05
N GLY A 41 10.52 -16.25 16.19
CA GLY A 41 10.50 -15.87 14.77
C GLY A 41 9.54 -14.73 14.38
N ARG A 42 8.86 -14.06 15.32
CA ARG A 42 8.03 -12.87 15.05
C ARG A 42 8.58 -11.65 15.79
N SER A 43 9.81 -11.28 15.46
CA SER A 43 10.30 -9.91 15.63
C SER A 43 10.37 -9.24 14.26
N ALA A 44 9.21 -9.01 13.67
CA ALA A 44 9.06 -7.95 12.68
C ALA A 44 8.93 -6.66 13.50
N ALA A 45 10.06 -6.00 13.76
CA ALA A 45 10.06 -4.66 14.30
C ALA A 45 9.27 -3.77 13.33
N ALA A 46 8.08 -3.34 13.76
CA ALA A 46 7.32 -2.33 13.03
C ALA A 46 8.16 -1.04 12.99
N PRO A 47 8.23 -0.32 11.86
CA PRO A 47 8.88 0.97 11.82
C PRO A 47 8.16 1.92 12.77
N ARG A 48 8.85 2.29 13.84
CA ARG A 48 8.39 3.25 14.84
C ARG A 48 8.49 4.64 14.21
N TRP A 49 7.45 5.05 13.50
CA TRP A 49 7.28 6.44 13.08
C TRP A 49 7.22 7.30 14.34
N ARG A 50 8.31 8.01 14.62
CA ARG A 50 8.42 8.96 15.73
C ARG A 50 7.43 10.09 15.45
N ARG A 51 6.29 10.05 16.14
CA ARG A 51 5.37 11.18 16.29
C ARG A 51 6.11 12.25 17.08
N SER A 52 6.54 13.32 16.42
CA SER A 52 6.99 14.54 17.10
C SER A 52 5.87 15.56 16.99
N GLY A 53 5.11 15.70 18.08
CA GLY A 53 4.31 16.87 18.44
C GLY A 53 4.67 17.16 19.90
N SER A 54 5.40 18.25 20.12
CA SER A 54 4.93 19.51 20.74
C SER A 54 4.91 19.41 22.27
N ASP A 55 5.84 20.12 22.90
CA ASP A 55 5.59 21.26 23.81
C ASP A 55 6.97 21.82 24.19
N SER A 56 7.34 22.98 23.63
CA SER A 56 7.20 24.34 24.21
C SER A 56 8.44 24.70 25.00
N ASP A 57 9.25 25.61 24.46
CA ASP A 57 9.85 26.74 25.18
C ASP A 57 10.48 27.73 24.18
N GLU A 58 9.83 28.90 24.10
CA GLU A 58 10.37 30.26 23.97
C GLU A 58 11.66 30.49 23.18
N SER A 59 11.53 31.14 22.01
CA SER A 59 12.26 32.38 21.67
C SER A 59 11.83 32.89 20.29
N THR A 60 11.19 34.05 20.26
CA THR A 60 10.85 34.81 19.04
C THR A 60 12.12 35.41 18.41
N PRO A 61 12.24 35.49 17.08
CA PRO A 61 11.92 36.79 16.46
C PRO A 61 11.07 36.67 15.19
N ALA A 62 10.26 37.71 15.01
CA ALA A 62 9.35 37.90 13.90
C ALA A 62 10.06 37.85 12.53
N ALA A 63 9.58 36.97 11.66
CA ALA A 63 9.77 37.09 10.21
C ALA A 63 8.42 36.83 9.54
N THR A 64 7.88 37.88 8.93
CA THR A 64 6.73 37.90 8.02
C THR A 64 6.65 36.65 7.14
N PRO A 65 5.47 35.99 7.00
CA PRO A 65 5.32 34.93 6.04
C PRO A 65 5.39 35.53 4.64
N ARG A 66 6.53 35.33 3.97
CA ARG A 66 6.63 35.54 2.53
C ARG A 66 5.60 34.61 1.89
N SER A 67 4.59 35.20 1.29
CA SER A 67 3.75 34.58 0.26
C SER A 67 4.67 33.77 -0.65
N VAL A 68 4.59 32.44 -0.57
CA VAL A 68 5.27 31.56 -1.52
C VAL A 68 4.51 31.67 -2.83
N SER A 69 4.93 32.66 -3.62
CA SER A 69 4.52 32.84 -5.00
C SER A 69 4.71 31.53 -5.75
N ARG A 70 3.59 31.02 -6.24
CA ARG A 70 3.46 29.85 -7.10
C ARG A 70 4.23 30.03 -8.41
N THR A 71 5.55 29.94 -8.44
CA THR A 71 6.33 29.88 -9.72
C THR A 71 7.82 29.57 -9.49
N ASP A 72 8.20 28.55 -8.71
CA ASP A 72 9.64 28.17 -8.66
C ASP A 72 9.98 26.68 -8.42
N SER A 73 9.10 25.76 -8.83
CA SER A 73 9.48 24.33 -8.96
C SER A 73 9.96 23.97 -10.37
N ALA A 74 10.29 24.97 -11.18
CA ALA A 74 10.77 24.83 -12.55
C ALA A 74 12.23 25.28 -12.64
N ARG A 75 13.17 24.34 -12.36
CA ARG A 75 14.48 24.14 -13.04
C ARG A 75 15.48 23.47 -12.09
N GLY A 76 15.23 22.20 -11.81
CA GLY A 76 16.26 21.27 -11.34
C GLY A 76 16.23 20.04 -12.23
N GLY A 77 17.00 20.04 -13.32
CA GLY A 77 17.54 18.88 -14.05
C GLY A 77 16.68 17.62 -14.33
N GLY A 78 15.35 17.65 -14.17
CA GLY A 78 14.48 16.50 -14.44
C GLY A 78 14.06 16.45 -15.90
N SER A 79 13.72 15.26 -16.39
CA SER A 79 13.27 14.96 -17.77
C SER A 79 12.03 15.74 -18.26
N GLY A 80 11.48 16.69 -17.49
CA GLY A 80 10.23 17.39 -17.78
C GLY A 80 8.98 16.51 -17.68
N LEU A 81 9.16 15.23 -17.36
CA LEU A 81 8.10 14.25 -17.23
C LEU A 81 7.59 14.18 -15.79
N CYS A 82 6.28 14.01 -15.64
CA CYS A 82 5.67 13.68 -14.37
C CYS A 82 4.57 12.63 -14.54
N LEU A 83 4.13 12.08 -13.42
CA LEU A 83 2.93 11.26 -13.32
C LEU A 83 1.86 12.07 -12.59
N ALA A 84 0.64 12.15 -13.11
CA ALA A 84 -0.48 12.74 -12.39
C ALA A 84 -1.29 11.65 -11.68
N LEU A 85 -1.46 11.79 -10.37
CA LEU A 85 -2.28 10.91 -9.54
C LEU A 85 -3.55 11.67 -9.14
N LEU A 86 -4.68 11.30 -9.74
CA LEU A 86 -5.99 11.86 -9.44
C LEU A 86 -6.67 11.04 -8.36
N VAL A 87 -7.14 11.70 -7.30
CA VAL A 87 -7.74 11.09 -6.12
C VAL A 87 -9.12 11.69 -5.90
N ARG A 88 -10.13 10.85 -5.69
CA ARG A 88 -11.47 11.31 -5.34
C ARG A 88 -11.52 11.88 -3.92
N ALA A 89 -12.03 13.10 -3.80
CA ALA A 89 -12.26 13.79 -2.53
C ALA A 89 -13.70 13.63 -1.99
N ASP A 90 -14.63 13.13 -2.80
CA ASP A 90 -16.04 12.94 -2.45
C ASP A 90 -16.32 11.72 -1.56
N MET A 91 -15.33 10.85 -1.37
CA MET A 91 -15.47 9.65 -0.56
C MET A 91 -14.54 9.68 0.66
N PRO A 92 -15.02 9.22 1.83
CA PRO A 92 -14.17 9.10 3.00
C PRO A 92 -13.12 8.00 2.74
N MET A 93 -11.86 8.39 2.63
CA MET A 93 -10.71 7.49 2.60
C MET A 93 -9.78 7.81 3.76
N SER A 94 -9.43 6.79 4.53
CA SER A 94 -8.33 6.93 5.49
C SER A 94 -7.01 7.17 4.74
N ARG A 95 -6.06 7.84 5.39
CA ARG A 95 -4.71 8.04 4.84
C ARG A 95 -4.04 6.73 4.44
N GLN A 96 -4.33 5.64 5.16
CA GLN A 96 -3.81 4.32 4.88
C GLN A 96 -4.43 3.71 3.62
N GLU A 97 -5.75 3.79 3.45
CA GLU A 97 -6.42 3.31 2.24
C GLU A 97 -5.96 4.08 1.01
N LEU A 98 -5.84 5.41 1.12
CA LEU A 98 -5.32 6.25 0.06
C LEU A 98 -3.90 5.84 -0.32
N ALA A 99 -2.98 5.71 0.65
CA ALA A 99 -1.60 5.31 0.38
C ALA A 99 -1.53 3.93 -0.31
N GLN A 100 -2.34 2.98 0.15
CA GLN A 100 -2.38 1.64 -0.42
C GLN A 100 -2.92 1.63 -1.86
N GLN A 101 -3.98 2.40 -2.12
CA GLN A 101 -4.57 2.53 -3.45
C GLN A 101 -3.64 3.29 -4.41
N ALA A 102 -3.04 4.39 -3.97
CA ALA A 102 -2.03 5.13 -4.71
C ALA A 102 -0.87 4.22 -5.15
N ALA A 103 -0.30 3.45 -4.20
CA ALA A 103 0.77 2.50 -4.50
C ALA A 103 0.36 1.44 -5.54
N ARG A 104 -0.85 0.88 -5.41
CA ARG A 104 -1.39 -0.09 -6.38
C ARG A 104 -1.54 0.51 -7.77
N VAL A 105 -2.11 1.72 -7.85
CA VAL A 105 -2.38 2.41 -9.12
C VAL A 105 -1.08 2.79 -9.82
N VAL A 106 -0.12 3.38 -9.08
CA VAL A 106 1.18 3.77 -9.64
C VAL A 106 1.95 2.54 -10.11
N LEU A 107 1.99 1.46 -9.32
CA LEU A 107 2.65 0.21 -9.73
C LEU A 107 1.98 -0.43 -10.95
N GLY A 108 0.65 -0.39 -11.01
CA GLY A 108 -0.11 -0.88 -12.16
C GLY A 108 0.18 -0.07 -13.42
N GLN A 109 0.26 1.26 -13.30
CA GLN A 109 0.62 2.16 -14.39
C GLN A 109 2.06 1.91 -14.87
N PHE A 110 3.00 1.81 -13.93
CA PHE A 110 4.40 1.50 -14.21
C PHE A 110 4.54 0.20 -14.98
N LYS A 111 3.97 -0.90 -14.48
CA LYS A 111 4.00 -2.21 -15.14
C LYS A 111 3.38 -2.18 -16.52
N LYS A 112 2.27 -1.44 -16.69
CA LYS A 112 1.59 -1.27 -17.97
C LYS A 112 2.48 -0.55 -18.98
N GLN A 113 3.16 0.52 -18.58
CA GLN A 113 4.08 1.28 -19.44
C GLN A 113 5.36 0.51 -19.73
N HIS A 114 5.90 -0.18 -18.73
CA HIS A 114 7.08 -1.02 -18.89
C HIS A 114 6.83 -2.12 -19.93
N LYS A 115 5.68 -2.81 -19.84
CA LYS A 115 5.27 -3.81 -20.83
C LYS A 115 5.09 -3.23 -22.23
N ARG A 116 4.63 -1.99 -22.33
CA ARG A 116 4.43 -1.27 -23.61
C ARG A 116 5.69 -0.63 -24.17
N ARG A 117 6.82 -0.68 -23.44
CA ARG A 117 8.06 0.02 -23.79
C ARG A 117 7.83 1.51 -24.04
N ASP A 118 7.04 2.13 -23.17
CA ASP A 118 6.77 3.56 -23.24
C ASP A 118 8.09 4.36 -23.18
N PRO A 119 8.39 5.21 -24.19
CA PRO A 119 9.64 5.96 -24.24
C PRO A 119 9.79 6.95 -23.08
N ASN A 120 8.69 7.36 -22.44
CA ASN A 120 8.69 8.30 -21.33
C ASN A 120 9.01 7.62 -19.99
N LEU A 121 8.95 6.29 -19.90
CA LEU A 121 9.08 5.61 -18.61
C LEU A 121 10.48 5.76 -18.00
N ARG A 122 11.52 5.40 -18.76
CA ARG A 122 12.90 5.45 -18.28
C ARG A 122 13.38 6.88 -17.97
N PRO A 123 13.14 7.89 -18.83
CA PRO A 123 13.51 9.26 -18.49
C PRO A 123 12.73 9.79 -17.28
N TRP A 124 11.50 9.33 -17.05
CA TRP A 124 10.75 9.70 -15.83
C TRP A 124 11.35 9.08 -14.57
N GLU A 125 11.82 7.83 -14.62
CA GLU A 125 12.56 7.17 -13.53
C GLU A 125 13.89 7.89 -13.25
N GLU A 126 14.68 8.15 -14.30
CA GLU A 126 15.94 8.90 -14.22
C GLU A 126 15.72 10.34 -13.73
N GLY A 127 14.55 10.92 -14.03
CA GLY A 127 14.09 12.22 -13.53
C GLY A 127 13.56 12.21 -12.10
N GLY A 128 13.69 11.11 -11.36
CA GLY A 128 13.37 11.03 -9.93
C GLY A 128 11.93 10.67 -9.59
N HIS A 129 11.18 10.07 -10.51
CA HIS A 129 9.81 9.59 -10.27
C HIS A 129 8.83 10.72 -9.89
N ARG A 130 8.98 11.91 -10.50
CA ARG A 130 8.15 13.08 -10.19
C ARG A 130 6.66 12.79 -10.34
N MET A 131 5.88 13.09 -9.32
CA MET A 131 4.44 12.87 -9.29
C MET A 131 3.71 14.10 -8.74
N GLN A 132 2.60 14.48 -9.38
CA GLN A 132 1.64 15.45 -8.85
C GLN A 132 0.39 14.73 -8.36
N VAL A 133 -0.13 15.14 -7.20
CA VAL A 133 -1.29 14.48 -6.57
C VAL A 133 -2.42 15.49 -6.47
N LEU A 134 -3.49 15.23 -7.23
CA LEU A 134 -4.59 16.16 -7.43
C LEU A 134 -5.90 15.57 -6.92
N ALA A 135 -6.75 16.43 -6.37
CA ALA A 135 -8.08 16.05 -5.90
C ALA A 135 -9.12 16.24 -7.01
N VAL A 136 -10.04 15.28 -7.13
CA VAL A 136 -11.17 15.28 -8.07
C VAL A 136 -12.47 15.17 -7.28
N GLY A 137 -13.49 15.93 -7.67
CA GLY A 137 -14.74 16.05 -6.93
C GLY A 137 -15.73 14.90 -7.12
N SER A 138 -15.56 14.04 -8.13
CA SER A 138 -16.44 12.88 -8.31
C SER A 138 -15.84 11.79 -9.21
N GLN A 139 -16.48 10.60 -9.20
CA GLN A 139 -16.16 9.56 -10.18
C GLN A 139 -16.48 9.98 -11.63
N GLY A 140 -17.52 10.78 -11.85
CA GLY A 140 -17.89 11.26 -13.19
C GLY A 140 -16.79 12.14 -13.78
N GLU A 141 -16.37 13.15 -13.02
CA GLU A 141 -15.27 14.05 -13.38
C GLU A 141 -13.95 13.28 -13.60
N MET A 142 -13.64 12.29 -12.76
CA MET A 142 -12.46 11.43 -12.96
C MET A 142 -12.51 10.69 -14.31
N LEU A 143 -13.69 10.25 -14.75
CA LEU A 143 -13.87 9.57 -16.03
C LEU A 143 -13.78 10.54 -17.22
N GLU A 144 -14.19 11.79 -17.05
CA GLU A 144 -14.00 12.85 -18.04
C GLU A 144 -12.50 13.12 -18.25
N HIS A 145 -11.73 13.28 -17.17
CA HIS A 145 -10.27 13.38 -17.25
C HIS A 145 -9.64 12.12 -17.89
N GLN A 146 -10.19 10.93 -17.61
CA GLN A 146 -9.72 9.71 -18.25
C GLN A 146 -9.97 9.71 -19.77
N ALA A 147 -11.14 10.19 -20.19
CA ALA A 147 -11.48 10.31 -21.61
C ALA A 147 -10.59 11.35 -22.30
N ALA A 148 -10.38 12.51 -21.68
CA ALA A 148 -9.48 13.55 -22.18
C ALA A 148 -8.04 13.04 -22.34
N ALA A 149 -7.50 12.35 -21.32
CA ALA A 149 -6.18 11.72 -21.39
C ALA A 149 -6.07 10.73 -22.55
N ARG A 150 -7.09 9.88 -22.75
CA ARG A 150 -7.11 8.92 -23.87
C ARG A 150 -7.18 9.62 -25.22
N GLY A 151 -7.88 10.75 -25.33
CA GLY A 151 -7.92 11.58 -26.53
C GLY A 151 -6.55 12.13 -26.91
N LEU A 152 -5.70 12.44 -25.92
CA LEU A 152 -4.31 12.87 -26.11
C LEU A 152 -3.31 11.70 -26.16
N ALA A 153 -3.80 10.46 -26.29
CA ALA A 153 -3.00 9.23 -26.24
C ALA A 153 -2.14 9.07 -24.97
N LEU A 154 -2.50 9.74 -23.88
CA LEU A 154 -1.81 9.63 -22.60
C LEU A 154 -2.20 8.33 -21.90
N PRO A 155 -1.22 7.60 -21.35
CA PRO A 155 -1.49 6.34 -20.73
C PRO A 155 -2.18 6.53 -19.37
N THR A 156 -3.26 5.78 -19.13
CA THR A 156 -4.02 5.84 -17.87
C THR A 156 -4.14 4.48 -17.20
N HIS A 157 -4.21 4.46 -15.86
CA HIS A 157 -4.56 3.29 -15.07
C HIS A 157 -5.41 3.68 -13.88
N THR A 158 -6.51 2.97 -13.69
CA THR A 158 -7.50 3.20 -12.63
C THR A 158 -7.65 1.94 -11.80
N TYR A 159 -7.70 2.08 -10.48
CA TYR A 159 -8.11 0.98 -9.61
C TYR A 159 -9.58 1.16 -9.22
N ALA A 160 -10.38 0.12 -9.41
CA ALA A 160 -11.76 0.07 -8.96
C ALA A 160 -11.83 -0.77 -7.69
N THR A 161 -12.28 -0.18 -6.58
CA THR A 161 -12.64 -0.92 -5.38
C THR A 161 -14.11 -1.34 -5.49
N LEU A 162 -14.43 -2.55 -5.03
CA LEU A 162 -15.82 -2.97 -4.89
C LEU A 162 -16.32 -2.40 -3.55
N SER A 163 -17.23 -1.43 -3.58
CA SER A 163 -17.92 -1.01 -2.37
C SER A 163 -18.86 -2.14 -1.93
N LYS A 164 -18.82 -2.53 -0.66
CA LYS A 164 -19.64 -3.61 -0.09
C LYS A 164 -21.15 -3.40 -0.30
N GLU A 165 -21.62 -2.16 -0.33
CA GLU A 165 -23.07 -1.86 -0.39
C GLU A 165 -23.64 -1.78 -1.80
N GLN A 166 -22.88 -1.36 -2.80
CA GLN A 166 -23.46 -0.97 -4.09
C GLN A 166 -23.16 -1.95 -5.24
N GLY A 167 -22.33 -2.97 -5.04
CA GLY A 167 -21.95 -3.94 -6.10
C GLY A 167 -21.30 -3.30 -7.35
N ARG A 168 -21.12 -1.99 -7.36
CA ARG A 168 -20.53 -1.19 -8.43
C ARG A 168 -19.06 -0.96 -8.09
N GLY A 169 -18.18 -1.23 -9.06
CA GLY A 169 -16.76 -0.89 -8.95
C GLY A 169 -16.61 0.63 -8.90
N GLN A 170 -16.37 1.16 -7.70
CA GLN A 170 -16.07 2.57 -7.49
C GLN A 170 -14.59 2.81 -7.83
N ARG A 171 -14.32 3.70 -8.77
CA ARG A 171 -12.95 4.13 -9.07
C ARG A 171 -12.59 5.23 -8.09
N SER A 172 -11.54 5.04 -7.29
CA SER A 172 -11.14 5.98 -6.23
C SER A 172 -9.87 6.75 -6.57
N VAL A 173 -8.94 6.11 -7.28
CA VAL A 173 -7.64 6.67 -7.66
C VAL A 173 -7.30 6.31 -9.10
N MET A 174 -6.76 7.27 -9.84
CA MET A 174 -6.30 7.13 -11.22
C MET A 174 -4.90 7.71 -11.40
N ALA A 175 -4.04 7.03 -12.14
CA ALA A 175 -2.79 7.58 -12.65
C ALA A 175 -2.88 7.91 -14.15
N VAL A 176 -2.27 9.02 -14.55
CA VAL A 176 -2.11 9.50 -15.92
C VAL A 176 -0.64 9.82 -16.18
N GLY A 177 -0.10 9.39 -17.32
CA GLY A 177 1.34 9.51 -17.64
C GLY A 177 2.15 8.27 -17.24
N PRO A 178 3.50 8.29 -17.28
CA PRO A 178 4.34 9.47 -17.34
C PRO A 178 4.23 10.24 -18.66
N ALA A 179 4.23 11.57 -18.58
CA ALA A 179 4.15 12.45 -19.73
C ALA A 179 4.73 13.83 -19.39
N PRO A 180 5.06 14.67 -20.39
CA PRO A 180 5.42 16.06 -20.17
C PRO A 180 4.36 16.77 -19.33
N ALA A 181 4.80 17.60 -18.37
CA ALA A 181 3.90 18.34 -17.49
C ALA A 181 2.86 19.15 -18.29
N GLU A 182 3.28 19.79 -19.38
CA GLU A 182 2.40 20.57 -20.27
C GLU A 182 1.25 19.75 -20.87
N LEU A 183 1.46 18.46 -21.18
CA LEU A 183 0.41 17.57 -21.68
C LEU A 183 -0.50 17.09 -20.55
N LEU A 184 0.05 16.89 -19.35
CA LEU A 184 -0.74 16.52 -18.18
C LEU A 184 -1.64 17.67 -17.76
N ASP A 185 -1.13 18.90 -17.78
CA ASP A 185 -1.90 20.11 -17.44
C ASP A 185 -3.09 20.33 -18.38
N GLN A 186 -3.00 19.92 -19.66
CA GLN A 186 -4.15 19.93 -20.57
C GLN A 186 -5.27 18.98 -20.14
N VAL A 187 -4.91 17.86 -19.51
CA VAL A 187 -5.89 16.90 -18.97
C VAL A 187 -6.38 17.34 -17.61
N THR A 188 -5.49 17.71 -16.70
CA THR A 188 -5.79 17.94 -15.29
C THR A 188 -6.28 19.36 -15.02
N GLY A 189 -6.05 20.30 -15.94
CA GLY A 189 -6.55 21.67 -15.82
C GLY A 189 -6.20 22.33 -14.49
N LYS A 190 -7.19 22.95 -13.85
CA LYS A 190 -7.05 23.65 -12.57
C LYS A 190 -7.51 22.81 -11.37
N LEU A 191 -7.37 21.48 -11.44
CA LEU A 191 -7.66 20.64 -10.29
C LEU A 191 -6.79 21.07 -9.09
N PRO A 192 -7.35 21.13 -7.87
CA PRO A 192 -6.58 21.45 -6.69
C PRO A 192 -5.61 20.31 -6.33
N ASP A 193 -4.48 20.67 -5.74
CA ASP A 193 -3.61 19.70 -5.09
C ASP A 193 -4.38 19.00 -3.96
N LEU A 194 -4.12 17.72 -3.74
CA LEU A 194 -4.76 16.95 -2.66
C LEU A 194 -4.21 17.30 -1.26
N LEU A 195 -3.09 18.01 -1.19
CA LEU A 195 -2.34 18.32 0.04
C LEU A 195 -2.57 19.77 0.50
#